data_AF-A0A2V8W5H7-F1
#
_entry.id   AF-A0A2V8W5H7-F1
#
_cell.length_a   1.000
_cell.length_b   1.000
_cell.length_c   1.000
_cell.angle_alpha   90.00
_cell.angle_beta   90.00
_cell.angle_gamma   90.00
#
_symmetry.space_group_name_H-M   'P 1'
#
loop_
_entity.id
_entity.type
_entity.pdbx_description
1 polymer ?
#
loop_
_entity_poly.entity_id
_entity_poly.type
_entity_poly.pdbx_seq_one_letter_code
_entity_poly.pdbx_strand_id
1 'polypeptide(L)'
;MARPPDGNHSDSVECVGRPVARSRGNCGSPKANDVSGGTQNGRCGFGPRLPLLVVSPWAKQNFIDDTITDQSSILRFIEDNWDLGRIGGGSTDVIAGTLNNMFDFSGGPKAGRLILDPATGIVVSQ
;
A
#
# COMPACT_ATOMS: atom_id res chain seq x y z
N MET A 1 -19.16 6.37 -38.92
CA MET A 1 -20.07 5.20 -38.95
C MET A 1 -19.24 3.96 -38.63
N ALA A 2 -19.15 3.57 -37.36
CA ALA A 2 -18.39 2.39 -36.94
C ALA A 2 -19.32 1.16 -36.97
N ARG A 3 -18.81 0.05 -37.50
CA ARG A 3 -19.51 -1.22 -37.72
C ARG A 3 -20.00 -1.88 -36.41
N PRO A 4 -21.06 -2.71 -36.46
CA PRO A 4 -21.50 -3.47 -35.30
C PRO A 4 -20.48 -4.59 -34.95
N PRO A 5 -20.39 -5.00 -33.68
CA PRO A 5 -19.40 -5.97 -33.23
C PRO A 5 -19.85 -7.42 -33.48
N ASP A 6 -18.90 -8.22 -33.96
CA ASP A 6 -19.08 -9.64 -34.27
C ASP A 6 -18.94 -10.45 -32.98
N GLY A 7 -19.97 -11.20 -32.61
CA GLY A 7 -19.97 -12.06 -31.43
C GLY A 7 -19.04 -13.27 -31.61
N ASN A 8 -17.85 -13.22 -31.00
CA ASN A 8 -17.10 -14.35 -30.42
C ASN A 8 -15.65 -13.97 -30.08
N HIS A 9 -15.46 -12.93 -29.26
CA HIS A 9 -14.19 -12.78 -28.54
C HIS A 9 -14.46 -12.76 -27.05
N SER A 10 -14.05 -13.85 -26.40
CA SER A 10 -13.78 -13.84 -24.97
C SER A 10 -12.72 -12.77 -24.74
N ASP A 11 -13.15 -11.57 -24.35
CA ASP A 11 -12.30 -10.49 -23.87
C ASP A 11 -11.60 -10.97 -22.60
N SER A 12 -10.53 -11.69 -22.84
CA SER A 12 -9.51 -12.01 -21.87
C SER A 12 -8.73 -10.70 -21.74
N VAL A 13 -9.02 -9.91 -20.71
CA VAL A 13 -8.10 -8.85 -20.28
C VAL A 13 -6.84 -9.58 -19.81
N GLU A 14 -5.96 -9.87 -20.76
CA GLU A 14 -4.71 -10.58 -20.56
C GLU A 14 -3.69 -9.64 -19.92
N CYS A 15 -3.49 -9.78 -18.61
CA CYS A 15 -2.21 -9.47 -17.98
C CYS A 15 -1.22 -10.61 -18.24
N VAL A 16 -0.90 -10.93 -19.50
CA VAL A 16 -0.07 -12.11 -19.82
C VAL A 16 1.42 -11.81 -19.69
N GLY A 17 1.98 -12.33 -18.59
CA GLY A 17 3.05 -13.33 -18.65
C GLY A 17 4.40 -12.92 -19.27
N ARG A 18 5.24 -12.20 -18.52
CA ARG A 18 6.72 -12.28 -18.57
C ARG A 18 7.30 -11.97 -17.18
N PRO A 19 8.35 -12.67 -16.70
CA PRO A 19 8.90 -12.42 -15.38
C PRO A 19 9.98 -11.33 -15.46
N VAL A 20 9.68 -10.06 -15.17
CA VAL A 20 10.74 -9.04 -14.98
C VAL A 20 10.33 -7.97 -13.97
N ALA A 21 11.26 -7.72 -13.04
CA ALA A 21 11.36 -6.50 -12.26
C ALA A 21 11.31 -5.23 -13.15
N ARG A 22 10.13 -4.57 -13.19
CA ARG A 22 9.88 -3.14 -13.47
C ARG A 22 8.37 -2.96 -13.73
N SER A 23 7.65 -2.74 -12.63
CA SER A 23 6.36 -2.02 -12.53
C SER A 23 5.40 -2.05 -13.73
N ARG A 24 4.72 -3.19 -13.91
CA ARG A 24 3.36 -3.25 -14.47
C ARG A 24 2.44 -3.67 -13.33
N GLY A 25 1.32 -2.97 -13.14
CA GLY A 25 0.38 -3.27 -12.06
C GLY A 25 -0.08 -4.73 -12.12
N ASN A 26 -0.09 -5.41 -10.98
CA ASN A 26 -0.72 -6.70 -10.80
C ASN A 26 -2.22 -6.50 -10.68
N CYS A 27 -2.99 -7.02 -11.63
CA CYS A 27 -4.45 -6.99 -11.59
C CYS A 27 -5.05 -8.18 -10.86
N GLY A 28 -4.20 -9.09 -10.36
CA GLY A 28 -4.64 -10.36 -9.80
C GLY A 28 -5.50 -11.17 -10.76
N SER A 29 -6.03 -12.28 -10.29
CA SER A 29 -7.20 -12.91 -10.91
C SER A 29 -8.45 -12.29 -10.29
N PRO A 30 -9.56 -12.12 -11.03
CA PRO A 30 -10.82 -11.68 -10.46
C PRO A 30 -11.18 -12.55 -9.26
N LYS A 31 -11.31 -11.95 -8.08
CA LYS A 31 -11.71 -12.67 -6.87
C LYS A 31 -13.19 -12.39 -6.60
N ALA A 32 -13.93 -13.44 -6.27
CA ALA A 32 -15.29 -13.35 -5.74
C ALA A 32 -15.18 -12.92 -4.27
N ASN A 33 -15.23 -11.62 -4.02
CA ASN A 33 -15.07 -11.08 -2.67
C ASN A 33 -15.58 -9.64 -2.51
N ASP A 34 -16.55 -9.19 -3.32
CA ASP A 34 -17.25 -7.95 -2.99
C ASP A 34 -18.08 -8.11 -1.71
N VAL A 35 -18.39 -7.03 -0.99
CA VAL A 35 -19.16 -7.07 0.28
C VAL A 35 -20.57 -7.66 0.09
N SER A 36 -21.04 -7.68 -1.17
CA SER A 36 -22.31 -8.29 -1.62
C SER A 36 -22.13 -9.65 -2.32
N GLY A 37 -20.96 -10.29 -2.25
CA GLY A 37 -20.68 -11.59 -2.89
C GLY A 37 -20.38 -11.51 -4.40
N GLY A 38 -20.20 -10.32 -4.95
CA GLY A 38 -19.84 -10.08 -6.35
C GLY A 38 -18.36 -10.37 -6.66
N THR A 39 -18.05 -10.54 -7.95
CA THR A 39 -16.65 -10.63 -8.42
C THR A 39 -16.10 -9.22 -8.61
N GLN A 40 -15.00 -8.92 -7.91
CA GLN A 40 -14.31 -7.64 -8.04
C GLN A 40 -13.45 -7.65 -9.30
N ASN A 41 -13.92 -6.99 -10.36
CA ASN A 41 -13.16 -6.83 -11.60
C ASN A 41 -12.32 -5.54 -11.57
N GLY A 42 -11.13 -5.55 -12.18
CA GLY A 42 -10.35 -4.32 -12.46
C GLY A 42 -9.50 -3.74 -11.32
N ARG A 43 -9.19 -4.49 -10.25
CA ARG A 43 -8.27 -4.02 -9.19
C ARG A 43 -6.80 -4.20 -9.59
N CYS A 44 -6.35 -3.39 -10.54
CA CYS A 44 -4.95 -3.29 -10.94
C CYS A 44 -4.15 -2.40 -9.98
N GLY A 45 -3.05 -2.92 -9.43
CA GLY A 45 -2.19 -2.17 -8.53
C GLY A 45 -0.78 -2.74 -8.40
N PHE A 46 0.16 -2.01 -7.81
CA PHE A 46 -0.03 -0.70 -7.18
C PHE A 46 -0.15 0.45 -8.18
N GLY A 47 -0.69 1.58 -7.73
CA GLY A 47 -0.71 2.84 -8.47
C GLY A 47 0.66 3.53 -8.50
N PRO A 48 0.72 4.83 -8.85
CA PRO A 48 1.96 5.60 -8.76
C PRO A 48 2.50 5.63 -7.32
N ARG A 49 3.82 5.75 -7.19
CA ARG A 49 4.45 5.88 -5.87
C ARG A 49 4.05 7.19 -5.20
N LEU A 50 3.76 7.11 -3.91
CA LEU A 50 3.43 8.25 -3.06
C LEU A 50 4.47 8.39 -1.95
N PRO A 51 4.72 9.60 -1.44
CA PRO A 51 5.48 9.78 -0.21
C PRO A 51 4.73 9.14 0.98
N LEU A 52 5.47 8.39 1.81
CA LEU A 52 5.01 7.88 3.09
C LEU A 52 6.06 8.27 4.15
N LEU A 53 5.61 8.93 5.21
CA LEU A 53 6.46 9.36 6.32
C LEU A 53 5.86 8.88 7.64
N VAL A 54 6.72 8.41 8.54
CA VAL A 54 6.37 8.10 9.92
C VAL A 54 7.07 9.10 10.84
N VAL A 55 6.28 9.87 11.60
CA VAL A 55 6.79 10.79 12.63
C VAL A 55 6.34 10.26 13.98
N SER A 56 7.28 9.75 14.76
CA SER A 56 7.01 9.07 16.03
C SER A 56 8.27 9.03 16.90
N PRO A 57 8.16 9.06 18.25
CA PRO A 57 9.28 8.82 19.15
C PRO A 57 9.98 7.47 18.96
N TRP A 58 9.30 6.50 18.33
CA TRP A 58 9.83 5.17 18.00
C TRP A 58 10.25 5.03 16.54
N ALA A 59 10.15 6.10 15.73
CA ALA A 59 10.59 6.03 14.33
C ALA A 59 12.12 5.95 14.26
N LYS A 60 12.65 5.17 13.32
CA LYS A 60 14.08 5.23 12.98
C LYS A 60 14.40 6.60 12.41
N GLN A 61 15.40 7.28 12.98
CA GLN A 61 15.80 8.62 12.55
C GLN A 61 16.63 8.57 11.27
N ASN A 62 16.39 9.54 10.36
CA ASN A 62 17.12 9.67 9.10
C ASN A 62 17.20 8.34 8.30
N PHE A 63 16.09 7.60 8.29
CA PHE A 63 16.01 6.26 7.71
C PHE A 63 15.04 6.26 6.53
N ILE A 64 15.45 5.63 5.43
CA ILE A 64 14.63 5.40 4.25
C ILE A 64 14.29 3.92 4.23
N ASP A 65 13.01 3.60 4.31
CA ASP A 65 12.52 2.23 4.15
C ASP A 65 12.26 1.96 2.66
N ASP A 66 12.91 0.94 2.12
CA ASP A 66 12.80 0.48 0.73
C ASP A 66 11.85 -0.71 0.56
N THR A 67 11.20 -1.14 1.66
CA THR A 67 10.18 -2.19 1.60
C THR A 67 8.96 -1.75 0.79
N ILE A 68 8.32 -2.71 0.11
CA ILE A 68 7.11 -2.44 -0.68
C ILE A 68 5.97 -2.12 0.29
N THR A 69 5.47 -0.90 0.24
CA THR A 69 4.32 -0.42 1.01
C THR A 69 3.29 0.22 0.09
N ASP A 70 2.04 0.16 0.51
CA ASP A 70 0.91 0.76 -0.18
C ASP A 70 -0.09 1.36 0.82
N GLN A 71 -1.18 1.93 0.34
CA GLN A 71 -2.15 2.59 1.23
C GLN A 71 -2.74 1.62 2.27
N SER A 72 -2.89 0.34 1.93
CA SER A 72 -3.39 -0.67 2.88
C SER A 72 -2.34 -1.14 3.89
N SER A 73 -1.06 -0.77 3.75
CA SER A 73 -0.04 -1.01 4.79
C SER A 73 -0.35 -0.28 6.10
N ILE A 74 -1.03 0.87 6.02
CA ILE A 74 -1.49 1.61 7.22
C ILE A 74 -2.59 0.81 7.93
N LEU A 75 -3.54 0.24 7.18
CA LEU A 75 -4.59 -0.62 7.75
C LEU A 75 -3.99 -1.86 8.39
N ARG A 76 -3.12 -2.57 7.67
CA ARG A 76 -2.41 -3.73 8.21
C ARG A 76 -1.66 -3.40 9.52
N PHE A 77 -1.00 -2.24 9.59
CA PHE A 77 -0.32 -1.81 10.81
C PHE A 77 -1.27 -1.63 12.00
N ILE A 78 -2.44 -1.02 11.78
CA ILE A 78 -3.47 -0.87 12.82
C ILE A 78 -3.98 -2.25 13.26
N GLU A 79 -4.31 -3.12 12.31
CA GLU A 79 -4.78 -4.48 12.61
C GLU A 79 -3.77 -5.29 13.42
N ASP A 80 -2.49 -5.23 13.01
CA ASP A 80 -1.40 -5.96 13.68
C ASP A 80 -1.14 -5.40 15.09
N ASN A 81 -1.35 -4.11 15.34
CA ASN A 81 -1.11 -3.48 16.65
C ASN A 81 -2.25 -3.73 17.66
N TRP A 82 -3.50 -3.88 17.19
CA TRP A 82 -4.67 -4.11 18.03
C TRP A 82 -5.25 -5.52 17.95
N ASP A 83 -4.57 -6.44 17.26
CA ASP A 83 -4.99 -7.84 17.07
C ASP A 83 -6.41 -7.98 16.52
N LEU A 84 -6.74 -7.16 15.51
CA LEU A 84 -8.10 -7.08 14.94
C LEU A 84 -8.37 -8.14 13.86
N GLY A 85 -7.33 -8.84 13.40
CA GLY A 85 -7.40 -9.66 12.19
C GLY A 85 -7.48 -8.82 10.91
N ARG A 86 -7.52 -9.50 9.75
CA ARG A 86 -7.71 -8.84 8.44
C ARG A 86 -9.19 -8.57 8.20
N ILE A 87 -9.53 -7.47 7.53
CA ILE A 87 -10.93 -7.13 7.20
C ILE A 87 -11.57 -8.24 6.34
N GLY A 88 -10.80 -8.87 5.45
CA GLY A 88 -11.33 -9.85 4.49
C GLY A 88 -12.14 -9.17 3.38
N GLY A 89 -13.04 -9.90 2.71
CA GLY A 89 -13.93 -9.30 1.70
C GLY A 89 -13.21 -8.54 0.58
N GLY A 90 -12.06 -9.04 0.14
CA GLY A 90 -11.29 -8.41 -0.95
C GLY A 90 -10.54 -7.13 -0.58
N SER A 91 -10.40 -6.85 0.72
CA SER A 91 -9.39 -5.93 1.21
C SER A 91 -7.99 -6.37 0.79
N THR A 92 -7.11 -5.41 0.53
CA THR A 92 -5.70 -5.63 0.17
C THR A 92 -4.78 -5.69 1.39
N ASP A 93 -5.30 -5.47 2.60
CA ASP A 93 -4.58 -5.60 3.88
C ASP A 93 -3.79 -6.93 4.01
N VAL A 94 -4.33 -8.02 3.47
CA VAL A 94 -3.75 -9.36 3.49
C VAL A 94 -2.48 -9.48 2.66
N ILE A 95 -2.32 -8.64 1.63
CA ILE A 95 -1.11 -8.58 0.77
C ILE A 95 -0.28 -7.32 1.00
N ALA A 96 -0.71 -6.42 1.88
CA ALA A 96 -0.04 -5.16 2.15
C ALA A 96 1.31 -5.38 2.84
N GLY A 97 2.29 -4.51 2.57
CA GLY A 97 3.57 -4.49 3.29
C GLY A 97 3.39 -4.12 4.77
N THR A 98 4.32 -4.55 5.64
CA THR A 98 4.37 -4.10 7.05
C THR A 98 5.15 -2.79 7.17
N LEU A 99 4.75 -1.93 8.11
CA LEU A 99 5.47 -0.68 8.43
C LEU A 99 6.50 -0.85 9.56
N ASN A 100 6.64 -2.05 10.14
CA ASN A 100 7.49 -2.27 11.31
C ASN A 100 8.97 -1.94 11.07
N ASN A 101 9.44 -2.01 9.82
CA ASN A 101 10.82 -1.65 9.50
C ASN A 101 11.11 -0.15 9.67
N MET A 102 10.08 0.71 9.70
CA MET A 102 10.22 2.15 9.98
C MET A 102 10.37 2.46 11.47
N PHE A 103 10.09 1.50 12.34
CA PHE A 103 10.12 1.66 13.79
C PHE A 103 11.29 0.91 14.43
N ASP A 104 11.77 1.44 15.55
CA ASP A 104 12.66 0.76 16.48
C ASP A 104 12.06 0.85 17.89
N PHE A 105 11.46 -0.26 18.32
CA PHE A 105 10.85 -0.38 19.64
C PHE A 105 11.83 -0.89 20.72
N SER A 106 13.10 -1.13 20.37
CA SER A 106 14.10 -1.58 21.33
C SER A 106 14.59 -0.41 22.20
N GLY A 107 14.61 -0.55 23.53
CA GLY A 107 15.30 0.41 24.40
C GLY A 107 14.64 1.79 24.55
N GLY A 108 13.32 1.89 24.36
CA GLY A 108 12.54 3.11 24.61
C GLY A 108 12.53 4.12 23.46
N PRO A 109 11.88 5.28 23.63
CA PRO A 109 11.78 6.32 22.59
C PRO A 109 13.15 6.91 22.25
N LYS A 110 13.54 6.87 20.98
CA LYS A 110 14.84 7.36 20.49
C LYS A 110 14.75 8.65 19.69
N ALA A 111 13.60 8.88 19.05
CA ALA A 111 13.42 10.04 18.20
C ALA A 111 12.99 11.28 19.01
N GLY A 112 13.86 12.30 19.02
CA GLY A 112 13.56 13.62 19.58
C GLY A 112 12.49 14.39 18.79
N ARG A 113 11.87 15.40 19.42
CA ARG A 113 10.88 16.25 18.75
C ARG A 113 11.59 17.24 17.85
N LEU A 114 11.20 17.32 16.58
CA LEU A 114 11.70 18.31 15.64
C LEU A 114 10.67 19.42 15.44
N ILE A 115 10.96 20.63 15.92
CA ILE A 115 10.07 21.78 15.77
C ILE A 115 10.54 22.60 14.58
N LEU A 116 9.62 22.83 13.64
CA LEU A 116 9.87 23.55 12.40
C LEU A 116 9.11 24.88 12.38
N ASP A 117 9.69 25.88 11.74
CA ASP A 117 9.00 27.10 11.39
C ASP A 117 7.95 26.79 10.31
N PRO A 118 6.65 27.09 10.53
CA PRO A 118 5.59 26.78 9.58
C PRO A 118 5.71 27.53 8.23
N ALA A 119 6.39 28.67 8.18
CA ALA A 119 6.56 29.46 6.97
C ALA A 119 7.74 28.98 6.11
N THR A 120 8.81 28.53 6.74
CA THR A 120 10.09 28.24 6.05
C THR A 120 10.47 26.76 6.05
N GLY A 121 9.92 25.96 6.97
CA GLY A 121 10.31 24.56 7.18
C GLY A 121 11.69 24.38 7.82
N ILE A 122 12.32 25.46 8.29
CA ILE A 122 13.64 25.42 8.94
C ILE A 122 13.47 24.98 10.41
N VAL A 123 14.49 24.28 10.93
CA VAL A 123 14.52 23.83 12.33
C VAL A 123 14.58 25.01 13.29
N VAL A 124 13.66 25.04 14.25
CA VAL A 124 13.60 26.00 15.36
C VAL A 124 14.20 25.38 16.63
N SER A 125 13.92 24.11 16.90
CA SER A 125 14.51 23.35 18.02
C SER A 125 14.42 21.84 17.82
N GLN A 126 15.31 21.09 18.49
CA GLN A 126 15.38 19.62 18.51
C GLN A 126 15.69 19.09 19.91
#